data_AF-A0A662IQZ3-F1
#
_entry.id   AF-A0A662IQZ3-F1
#
_cell.length_a   1.000
_cell.length_b   1.000
_cell.length_c   1.000
_cell.angle_alpha   90.00
_cell.angle_beta   90.00
_cell.angle_gamma   90.00
#
_symmetry.space_group_name_H-M   'P 1'
#
loop_
_entity.id
_entity.type
_entity.pdbx_description
1 polymer ?
#
loop_
_entity_poly.entity_id
_entity_poly.type
_entity_poly.pdbx_seq_one_letter_code
_entity_poly.pdbx_strand_id
1 'polypeptide(L)'
;MLISPREDWCEFDPEILWRTVADCIRESIVAQKLDPKDIIALSVSVSGESIIPMGKNGKTVYNGIYWTDRRSQSYAPQREVLSRKIGSLKIYQITGYPLNYIPSSTKILWLKEEMPEVYNKVWKFMLWEDFINWKLTGEDRISYSTAS
;
A
#
# COMPACT_ATOMS: atom_id res chain seq x y z
N MET A 1 -3.21 -6.65 13.68
CA MET A 1 -2.95 -6.47 12.24
C MET A 1 -1.61 -5.77 12.03
N LEU A 2 -1.36 -4.64 12.72
CA LEU A 2 -0.10 -3.91 12.60
C LEU A 2 1.03 -4.57 13.40
N ILE A 3 2.25 -4.46 12.88
CA ILE A 3 3.50 -5.01 13.41
C ILE A 3 4.50 -3.85 13.50
N SER A 4 5.13 -3.67 14.65
CA SER A 4 6.17 -2.64 14.86
C SER A 4 7.50 -3.29 15.22
N PRO A 5 8.29 -3.70 14.22
CA PRO A 5 9.54 -4.43 14.48
C PRO A 5 10.66 -3.53 15.03
N ARG A 6 10.57 -2.22 14.79
CA ARG A 6 11.52 -1.19 15.22
C ARG A 6 10.77 0.11 15.50
N GLU A 7 11.44 1.03 16.19
CA GLU A 7 10.97 2.42 16.30
C GLU A 7 10.73 3.01 14.91
N ASP A 8 9.68 3.81 14.77
CA ASP A 8 9.19 4.40 13.52
C ASP A 8 8.69 3.43 12.44
N TRP A 9 8.81 2.11 12.64
CA TRP A 9 8.34 1.10 11.70
C TRP A 9 6.92 0.66 12.04
N CYS A 10 6.06 0.69 11.04
CA CYS A 10 4.69 0.21 11.09
C CYS A 10 4.40 -0.63 9.84
N GLU A 11 4.30 -1.93 10.02
CA GLU A 11 4.07 -2.92 8.98
C GLU A 11 2.74 -3.64 9.19
N PHE A 12 2.28 -4.38 8.19
CA PHE A 12 1.15 -5.30 8.30
C PHE A 12 1.38 -6.52 7.42
N ASP A 13 0.80 -7.64 7.80
CA ASP A 13 0.74 -8.84 6.96
C ASP A 13 -0.41 -8.69 5.95
N PRO A 14 -0.14 -8.66 4.62
CA PRO A 14 -1.19 -8.51 3.61
C PRO A 14 -2.16 -9.70 3.55
N GLU A 15 -1.76 -10.90 3.96
CA GLU A 15 -2.69 -12.04 4.03
C GLU A 15 -3.63 -11.93 5.24
N ILE A 16 -3.17 -11.33 6.36
CA ILE A 16 -4.06 -10.97 7.47
C ILE A 16 -5.04 -9.87 7.02
N LEU A 17 -4.56 -8.84 6.28
CA LEU A 17 -5.44 -7.83 5.68
C LEU A 17 -6.53 -8.47 4.83
N TRP A 18 -6.15 -9.35 3.89
CA TRP A 18 -7.10 -10.02 3.02
C TRP A 18 -8.11 -10.86 3.79
N ARG A 19 -7.64 -11.68 4.75
CA ARG A 19 -8.53 -12.51 5.57
C ARG A 19 -9.55 -11.64 6.33
N THR A 20 -9.10 -10.56 6.95
CA THR A 20 -9.99 -9.64 7.68
C THR A 20 -11.04 -9.00 6.76
N VAL A 21 -10.67 -8.60 5.54
CA VAL A 21 -11.63 -8.08 4.56
C VAL A 21 -12.66 -9.15 4.15
N ALA A 22 -12.18 -10.35 3.81
CA ALA A 22 -13.06 -11.45 3.40
C ALA A 22 -14.02 -11.88 4.52
N ASP A 23 -13.56 -11.91 5.76
CA ASP A 23 -14.37 -12.25 6.92
C ASP A 23 -15.42 -11.15 7.19
N CYS A 24 -15.04 -9.87 7.14
CA CYS A 24 -15.98 -8.75 7.28
C CYS A 24 -17.11 -8.79 6.23
N ILE A 25 -16.78 -9.09 4.97
CA ILE A 25 -17.77 -9.25 3.90
C ILE A 25 -18.74 -10.39 4.23
N ARG A 26 -18.22 -11.57 4.60
CA ARG A 26 -19.05 -12.75 4.94
C ARG A 26 -19.94 -12.48 6.15
N GLU A 27 -19.39 -11.90 7.21
CA GLU A 27 -20.12 -11.55 8.42
C GLU A 27 -21.25 -10.56 8.11
N SER A 28 -20.99 -9.56 7.26
CA SER A 28 -22.01 -8.59 6.84
C SER A 28 -23.17 -9.26 6.09
N ILE A 29 -22.87 -10.19 5.18
CA ILE A 29 -23.89 -10.95 4.44
C ILE A 29 -24.75 -11.77 5.41
N VAL A 30 -24.12 -12.50 6.33
CA VAL A 30 -24.82 -13.33 7.33
C VAL A 30 -25.67 -12.49 8.25
N ALA A 31 -25.13 -11.39 8.78
CA ALA A 31 -25.84 -10.50 9.71
C ALA A 31 -27.09 -9.88 9.08
N GLN A 32 -27.02 -9.52 7.80
CA GLN A 32 -28.13 -8.93 7.05
C GLN A 32 -29.03 -9.97 6.38
N LYS A 33 -28.70 -11.28 6.50
CA LYS A 33 -29.42 -12.40 5.88
C LYS A 33 -29.60 -12.21 4.36
N LEU A 34 -28.58 -11.66 3.70
CA LEU A 34 -28.59 -11.45 2.25
C LEU A 34 -28.29 -12.77 1.53
N ASP A 35 -28.97 -13.03 0.40
CA ASP A 35 -28.46 -13.99 -0.57
C ASP A 35 -27.27 -13.32 -1.29
N PRO A 36 -26.05 -13.91 -1.29
CA PRO A 36 -24.93 -13.38 -2.04
C PRO A 36 -25.23 -13.09 -3.52
N LYS A 37 -26.20 -13.81 -4.12
CA LYS A 37 -26.62 -13.60 -5.51
C LYS A 37 -27.37 -12.28 -5.73
N ASP A 38 -27.92 -11.67 -4.68
CA ASP A 38 -28.63 -10.39 -4.76
C ASP A 38 -27.65 -9.19 -4.72
N ILE A 39 -26.37 -9.42 -4.43
CA ILE A 39 -25.34 -8.38 -4.36
C ILE A 39 -24.83 -8.07 -5.76
N ILE A 40 -25.33 -7.00 -6.35
CA ILE A 40 -25.01 -6.60 -7.73
C ILE A 40 -23.67 -5.84 -7.86
N ALA A 41 -23.14 -5.30 -6.75
CA ALA A 41 -21.91 -4.52 -6.76
C ALA A 41 -21.21 -4.52 -5.39
N LEU A 42 -19.89 -4.37 -5.42
CA LEU A 42 -19.03 -4.13 -4.26
C LEU A 42 -18.06 -3.01 -4.61
N SER A 43 -17.81 -2.11 -3.66
CA SER A 43 -16.80 -1.05 -3.79
C SER A 43 -15.91 -1.05 -2.57
N VAL A 44 -14.64 -0.69 -2.77
CA VAL A 44 -13.60 -0.71 -1.75
C VAL A 44 -13.15 0.71 -1.48
N SER A 45 -13.09 1.08 -0.21
CA SER A 45 -12.51 2.34 0.26
C SER A 45 -11.45 2.03 1.31
N VAL A 46 -10.30 2.71 1.24
CA VAL A 46 -9.11 2.40 2.04
C VAL A 46 -8.43 3.67 2.50
N SER A 47 -7.63 3.55 3.57
CA SER A 47 -6.55 4.51 3.81
C SER A 47 -5.48 4.32 2.74
N GLY A 48 -5.14 5.39 2.02
CA GLY A 48 -4.14 5.38 0.96
C GLY A 48 -2.71 5.13 1.45
N GLU A 49 -1.76 5.15 0.51
CA GLU A 49 -0.30 5.21 0.73
C GLU A 49 0.40 4.04 1.44
N SER A 50 -0.36 3.05 1.91
CA SER A 50 0.22 1.81 2.44
C SER A 50 0.66 0.92 1.28
N ILE A 51 1.94 0.56 1.19
CA ILE A 51 2.48 -0.22 0.06
C ILE A 51 2.57 -1.71 0.39
N ILE A 52 2.33 -2.55 -0.61
CA ILE A 52 2.41 -4.01 -0.56
C ILE A 52 3.38 -4.47 -1.65
N PRO A 53 4.59 -4.94 -1.29
CA PRO A 53 5.57 -5.44 -2.25
C PRO A 53 5.17 -6.83 -2.77
N MET A 54 4.75 -6.93 -4.04
CA MET A 54 4.25 -8.17 -4.65
C MET A 54 5.28 -8.80 -5.58
N GLY A 55 5.42 -10.13 -5.54
CA GLY A 55 6.27 -10.92 -6.42
C GLY A 55 5.51 -11.45 -7.65
N LYS A 56 6.24 -11.90 -8.67
CA LYS A 56 5.63 -12.49 -9.89
C LYS A 56 4.84 -13.77 -9.64
N ASN A 57 5.09 -14.45 -8.52
CA ASN A 57 4.39 -15.67 -8.12
C ASN A 57 3.03 -15.41 -7.44
N GLY A 58 2.57 -14.14 -7.42
CA GLY A 58 1.33 -13.75 -6.74
C GLY A 58 1.42 -13.73 -5.21
N LYS A 59 2.61 -13.91 -4.64
CA LYS A 59 2.85 -13.81 -3.20
C LYS A 59 3.54 -12.50 -2.87
N THR A 60 3.33 -12.03 -1.64
CA THR A 60 4.05 -10.89 -1.10
C THR A 60 5.52 -11.24 -0.91
N VAL A 61 6.40 -10.30 -1.24
CA VAL A 61 7.86 -10.45 -1.09
C VAL A 61 8.30 -10.07 0.32
N TYR A 62 7.52 -9.20 0.96
CA TYR A 62 7.77 -8.63 2.27
C TYR A 62 6.42 -8.20 2.89
N ASN A 63 6.43 -7.85 4.18
CA ASN A 63 5.27 -7.23 4.80
C ASN A 63 4.87 -5.94 4.08
N GLY A 64 3.60 -5.57 4.17
CA GLY A 64 3.17 -4.25 3.74
C GLY A 64 3.70 -3.17 4.69
N ILE A 65 4.03 -2.00 4.16
CA ILE A 65 4.45 -0.84 4.95
C ILE A 65 3.24 0.10 5.09
N TYR A 66 2.82 0.34 6.33
CA TYR A 66 1.62 1.11 6.63
C TYR A 66 1.83 2.61 6.36
N TRP A 67 0.75 3.35 6.07
CA TRP A 67 0.86 4.75 5.63
C TRP A 67 1.49 5.69 6.66
N THR A 68 1.26 5.45 7.95
CA THR A 68 1.84 6.23 9.06
C THR A 68 3.27 5.83 9.41
N ASP A 69 3.85 4.85 8.70
CA ASP A 69 5.24 4.44 8.90
C ASP A 69 6.20 5.61 8.65
N ARG A 70 7.11 5.85 9.61
CA ARG A 70 8.05 6.96 9.61
C ARG A 70 9.47 6.53 9.31
N ARG A 71 9.72 5.28 8.86
CA ARG A 71 11.08 4.79 8.58
C ARG A 71 11.83 5.64 7.56
N SER A 72 11.11 6.25 6.62
CA SER A 72 11.68 7.18 5.63
C SER A 72 11.86 8.60 6.17
N GLN A 73 11.26 8.95 7.31
CA GLN A 73 11.46 10.25 7.96
C GLN A 73 12.89 10.38 8.49
N SER A 74 13.39 9.35 9.16
CA SER A 74 14.78 9.29 9.65
C SER A 74 15.80 9.24 8.50
N TYR A 75 15.34 8.88 7.30
CA TYR A 75 16.16 8.79 6.10
C TYR A 75 16.10 10.09 5.26
N ALA A 76 16.75 11.13 5.77
CA ALA A 76 16.95 12.41 5.07
C ALA A 76 17.43 12.29 3.60
N PRO A 77 18.31 11.34 3.22
CA PRO A 77 18.82 11.26 1.85
C PRO A 77 17.75 11.05 0.78
N GLN A 78 16.66 10.33 1.06
CA GLN A 78 15.61 10.06 0.05
C GLN A 78 14.84 11.32 -0.32
N ARG A 79 14.43 12.08 0.71
CA ARG A 79 13.75 13.37 0.54
C ARG A 79 14.69 14.40 -0.09
N GLU A 80 15.96 14.38 0.30
CA GLU A 80 16.96 15.25 -0.29
C GLU A 80 17.25 14.88 -1.76
N VAL A 81 17.33 13.60 -2.12
CA VAL A 81 17.50 13.15 -3.50
C VAL A 81 16.33 13.61 -4.38
N LEU A 82 15.10 13.44 -3.92
CA LEU A 82 13.90 13.90 -4.65
C LEU A 82 13.86 15.43 -4.76
N SER A 83 14.18 16.13 -3.66
CA SER A 83 14.26 17.59 -3.64
C SER A 83 15.35 18.13 -4.56
N ARG A 84 16.56 17.55 -4.57
CA ARG A 84 17.67 17.99 -5.43
C ARG A 84 17.44 17.65 -6.91
N LYS A 85 16.81 16.50 -7.22
CA LYS A 85 16.58 16.07 -8.61
C LYS A 85 15.39 16.75 -9.28
N ILE A 86 14.31 16.97 -8.54
CA ILE A 86 13.03 17.44 -9.10
C ILE A 86 12.63 18.80 -8.51
N GLY A 87 12.90 19.02 -7.22
CA GLY A 87 12.47 20.20 -6.48
C GLY A 87 11.16 19.95 -5.72
N SER A 88 11.13 20.20 -4.41
CA SER A 88 9.95 19.96 -3.58
C SER A 88 8.69 20.69 -4.06
N LEU A 89 8.83 21.93 -4.55
CA LEU A 89 7.71 22.70 -5.10
C LEU A 89 7.17 22.06 -6.38
N LYS A 90 8.07 21.58 -7.26
CA LYS A 90 7.68 20.93 -8.51
C LYS A 90 6.98 19.60 -8.25
N ILE A 91 7.45 18.83 -7.26
CA ILE A 91 6.78 17.59 -6.82
C ILE A 91 5.37 17.91 -6.36
N TYR A 92 5.20 18.92 -5.50
CA TYR A 92 3.87 19.35 -5.03
C TYR A 92 2.98 19.83 -6.18
N GLN A 93 3.49 20.60 -7.14
CA GLN A 93 2.72 21.06 -8.29
C GLN A 93 2.25 19.92 -9.22
N ILE A 94 2.99 18.82 -9.28
CA ILE A 94 2.64 17.65 -10.10
C ILE A 94 1.68 16.70 -9.37
N THR A 95 1.94 16.46 -8.09
CA THR A 95 1.28 15.38 -7.31
C THR A 95 0.23 15.87 -6.33
N GLY A 96 0.21 17.17 -6.01
CA GLY A 96 -0.58 17.70 -4.88
C GLY A 96 -0.06 17.29 -3.50
N TYR A 97 0.99 16.46 -3.42
CA TYR A 97 1.55 15.97 -2.17
C TYR A 97 2.83 16.70 -1.77
N PRO A 98 2.95 17.16 -0.51
CA PRO A 98 4.21 17.65 0.00
C PRO A 98 5.21 16.49 0.15
N LEU A 99 6.48 16.78 -0.07
CA LEU A 99 7.56 15.80 0.07
C LEU A 99 7.78 15.44 1.55
N ASN A 100 7.12 14.38 2.02
CA ASN A 100 7.26 13.83 3.38
C ASN A 100 7.26 12.28 3.36
N TYR A 101 7.11 11.62 4.50
CA TYR A 101 7.16 10.15 4.61
C TYR A 101 5.86 9.43 4.22
N ILE A 102 4.76 10.17 4.04
CA ILE A 102 3.43 9.61 3.76
C ILE A 102 3.36 9.02 2.34
N PRO A 103 3.75 9.73 1.26
CA PRO A 103 3.67 9.20 -0.10
C PRO A 103 4.35 7.84 -0.26
N SER A 104 3.67 6.93 -0.94
CA SER A 104 4.11 5.59 -1.34
C SER A 104 5.48 5.63 -2.03
N SER A 105 5.71 6.64 -2.86
CA SER A 105 6.99 6.87 -3.56
C SER A 105 8.20 6.93 -2.62
N THR A 106 8.05 7.51 -1.42
CA THR A 106 9.14 7.59 -0.45
C THR A 106 9.43 6.25 0.21
N LYS A 107 8.39 5.44 0.48
CA LYS A 107 8.52 4.07 1.01
C LYS A 107 9.16 3.13 -0.03
N ILE A 108 8.79 3.29 -1.30
CA ILE A 108 9.38 2.54 -2.42
C ILE A 108 10.87 2.89 -2.58
N LEU A 109 11.22 4.18 -2.54
CA LEU A 109 12.61 4.61 -2.61
C LEU A 109 13.40 4.09 -1.40
N TRP A 110 12.78 4.06 -0.22
CA TRP A 110 13.40 3.47 0.96
C TRP A 110 13.71 2.00 0.80
N LEU A 111 12.74 1.19 0.33
CA LEU A 111 12.98 -0.23 0.04
C LEU A 111 14.12 -0.42 -0.98
N LYS A 112 14.20 0.46 -1.98
CA LYS A 112 15.25 0.38 -3.01
C LYS A 112 16.65 0.55 -2.44
N GLU A 113 16.84 1.52 -1.55
CA GLU A 113 18.17 1.86 -1.02
C GLU A 113 18.55 0.97 0.18
N GLU A 114 17.60 0.72 1.10
CA GLU A 114 17.87 0.07 2.39
C GLU A 114 17.60 -1.43 2.39
N MET A 115 16.76 -1.92 1.49
CA MET A 115 16.42 -3.35 1.35
C MET A 115 16.44 -3.79 -0.11
N PRO A 116 17.56 -3.60 -0.84
CA PRO A 116 17.65 -3.89 -2.27
C PRO A 116 17.33 -5.36 -2.59
N GLU A 117 17.61 -6.29 -1.69
CA GLU A 117 17.27 -7.71 -1.82
C GLU A 117 15.77 -7.99 -1.81
N VAL A 118 14.98 -7.16 -1.10
CA VAL A 118 13.52 -7.17 -1.16
C VAL A 118 13.09 -6.49 -2.45
N TYR A 119 13.54 -5.25 -2.69
CA TYR A 119 13.15 -4.45 -3.85
C TYR A 119 13.36 -5.17 -5.17
N ASN A 120 14.49 -5.85 -5.37
CA ASN A 120 14.83 -6.55 -6.61
C ASN A 120 13.94 -7.78 -6.88
N LYS A 121 13.23 -8.30 -5.87
CA LYS A 121 12.26 -9.39 -6.04
C LYS A 121 10.84 -8.89 -6.31
N VAL A 122 10.59 -7.59 -6.11
CA VAL A 122 9.28 -6.98 -6.33
C VAL A 122 8.98 -6.91 -7.83
N TRP A 123 7.83 -7.42 -8.21
CA TRP A 123 7.24 -7.23 -9.53
C TRP A 123 6.42 -5.94 -9.60
N LYS A 124 5.63 -5.65 -8.56
CA LYS A 124 4.81 -4.45 -8.46
C LYS A 124 4.61 -4.04 -6.99
N PHE A 125 4.37 -2.75 -6.79
CA PHE A 125 3.86 -2.23 -5.53
C PHE A 125 2.36 -2.02 -5.67
N MET A 126 1.60 -2.73 -4.85
CA MET A 126 0.16 -2.49 -4.74
C MET A 126 -0.13 -1.63 -3.50
N LEU A 127 -1.21 -0.87 -3.51
CA LEU A 127 -1.82 -0.28 -2.33
C LEU A 127 -2.95 -1.19 -1.82
N TRP A 128 -3.62 -0.79 -0.75
CA TRP A 128 -4.72 -1.59 -0.19
C TRP A 128 -5.88 -1.77 -1.17
N GLU A 129 -6.25 -0.72 -1.89
CA GLU A 129 -7.40 -0.76 -2.84
C GLU A 129 -7.16 -1.82 -3.92
N ASP A 130 -6.06 -1.69 -4.65
CA ASP A 130 -5.71 -2.54 -5.78
C ASP A 130 -5.30 -3.94 -5.33
N PHE A 131 -4.72 -4.13 -4.14
CA PHE A 131 -4.52 -5.47 -3.58
C PHE A 131 -5.85 -6.17 -3.27
N ILE A 132 -6.81 -5.49 -2.64
CA ILE A 132 -8.12 -6.05 -2.32
C ILE A 132 -8.90 -6.34 -3.62
N ASN A 133 -8.91 -5.39 -4.57
CA ASN A 133 -9.54 -5.59 -5.87
C ASN A 133 -8.91 -6.76 -6.63
N TRP A 134 -7.58 -6.89 -6.61
CA TRP A 134 -6.88 -8.02 -7.22
C TRP A 134 -7.25 -9.36 -6.58
N LYS A 135 -7.38 -9.43 -5.25
CA LYS A 135 -7.84 -10.64 -4.55
C LYS A 135 -9.30 -10.99 -4.87
N LEU A 136 -10.16 -9.99 -5.08
CA LEU A 136 -11.57 -10.19 -5.40
C LEU A 136 -11.82 -10.56 -6.86
N THR A 137 -11.04 -10.00 -7.79
CA THR A 137 -11.36 -10.02 -9.22
C THR A 137 -10.28 -10.62 -10.11
N GLY A 138 -9.04 -10.71 -9.62
CA GLY A 138 -7.86 -11.06 -10.42
C GLY A 138 -7.26 -9.89 -11.22
N GLU A 139 -7.91 -8.72 -11.24
CA GLU A 139 -7.47 -7.54 -11.97
C GLU A 139 -6.58 -6.63 -11.12
N ASP A 140 -5.44 -6.20 -11.66
CA ASP A 140 -4.43 -5.39 -11.00
C ASP A 140 -4.54 -3.90 -11.35
N ARG A 141 -5.71 -3.31 -11.05
CA ARG A 141 -6.03 -1.91 -11.35
C ARG A 141 -6.10 -1.05 -10.09
N ILE A 142 -5.57 0.16 -10.19
CA ILE A 142 -5.64 1.21 -9.17
C ILE A 142 -6.49 2.37 -9.68
N SER A 143 -7.29 2.98 -8.80
CA SER A 143 -8.07 4.17 -9.16
C SER A 143 -7.20 5.42 -9.26
N TYR A 144 -7.67 6.44 -9.99
CA TYR A 144 -6.98 7.74 -10.05
C TYR A 144 -6.83 8.38 -8.67
N SER A 145 -7.79 8.18 -7.76
CA SER A 145 -7.75 8.79 -6.43
C SER A 145 -6.67 8.19 -5.54
N THR A 146 -6.37 6.89 -5.71
CA THR A 146 -5.36 6.19 -4.89
C THR A 146 -3.97 6.29 -5.54
N ALA A 147 -3.91 6.52 -6.85
CA ALA A 147 -2.65 6.66 -7.59
C ALA A 147 -2.08 8.09 -7.63
N SER A 148 -2.88 9.11 -7.27
CA SER A 148 -2.51 10.54 -7.35
C SER A 148 -1.42 10.95 -6.36
#